data_AF-A0A7G6T5C4-F1
#
_entry.id   AF-A0A7G6T5C4-F1
#
_cell.length_a   1.000
_cell.length_b   1.000
_cell.length_c   1.000
_cell.angle_alpha   90.00
_cell.angle_beta   90.00
_cell.angle_gamma   90.00
#
_symmetry.space_group_name_H-M   'P 1'
#
loop_
_entity.id
_entity.type
_entity.pdbx_description
1 polymer ?
#
loop_
_entity_poly.entity_id
_entity_poly.type
_entity_poly.pdbx_seq_one_letter_code
_entity_poly.pdbx_strand_id
1 'polypeptide(L)'
;MRRLEFHYTPRHASWLNIVEIEIGVMRRQCLDRRIASRDLLETEIRTWERRRTESGARIRWMFSTQQARAKMAKSYPTPSLKES
;
A
#
# COMPACT_ATOMS: atom_id res chain seq x y z
N MET A 1 14.46 1.65 -22.29
CA MET A 1 14.71 1.75 -20.84
C MET A 1 13.52 2.43 -20.18
N ARG A 2 12.93 1.86 -19.12
CA ARG A 2 11.90 2.55 -18.31
C ARG A 2 12.61 3.45 -17.29
N ARG A 3 12.19 4.71 -17.20
CA ARG A 3 12.66 5.68 -16.20
C ARG A 3 12.11 5.26 -14.83
N LEU A 4 12.96 5.19 -13.82
CA LEU A 4 12.53 4.96 -12.44
C LEU A 4 11.97 6.29 -11.89
N GLU A 5 10.71 6.28 -11.48
CA GLU A 5 10.06 7.42 -10.83
C GLU A 5 9.84 7.11 -9.35
N PHE A 6 10.28 8.02 -8.50
CA PHE A 6 10.09 7.91 -7.06
C PHE A 6 8.85 8.70 -6.64
N HIS A 7 7.92 8.03 -5.97
CA HIS A 7 6.75 8.66 -5.38
C HIS A 7 6.95 8.79 -3.87
N TYR A 8 6.89 10.02 -3.36
CA TYR A 8 7.05 10.29 -1.94
C TYR A 8 5.78 9.94 -1.17
N THR A 9 5.92 9.18 -0.07
CA THR A 9 4.82 8.89 0.85
C THR A 9 4.76 9.99 1.92
N PRO A 10 3.62 10.68 2.11
CA PRO A 10 3.52 11.73 3.11
C PRO A 10 3.67 11.19 4.54
N ARG A 11 4.45 11.88 5.38
CA ARG A 11 4.76 11.48 6.76
C ARG A 11 3.52 11.20 7.64
N HIS A 12 2.43 11.94 7.43
CA HIS A 12 1.20 11.81 8.24
C HIS A 12 0.05 11.09 7.50
N ALA A 13 0.36 10.43 6.38
CA ALA A 13 -0.60 9.66 5.60
C ALA A 13 -0.10 8.23 5.34
N SER A 14 0.47 7.58 6.36
CA SER A 14 0.96 6.20 6.26
C SER A 14 -0.14 5.20 5.86
N TRP A 15 -1.41 5.53 6.08
CA TRP A 15 -2.56 4.75 5.57
C TRP A 15 -2.64 4.68 4.03
N LEU A 16 -1.90 5.51 3.30
CA LEU A 16 -1.73 5.43 1.84
C LEU A 16 -0.46 4.66 1.42
N ASN A 17 0.36 4.23 2.38
CA ASN A 17 1.61 3.51 2.10
C ASN A 17 1.29 2.11 1.57
N ILE A 18 1.58 1.89 0.29
CA ILE A 18 1.35 0.62 -0.41
C ILE A 18 2.08 -0.54 0.28
N VAL A 19 3.30 -0.30 0.77
CA VAL A 19 4.11 -1.35 1.41
C VAL A 19 3.46 -1.78 2.73
N GLU A 20 3.00 -0.84 3.56
CA GLU A 20 2.32 -1.14 4.82
C GLU A 20 1.00 -1.90 4.58
N ILE A 21 0.25 -1.52 3.55
CA ILE A 21 -0.98 -2.22 3.15
C ILE A 21 -0.68 -3.66 2.76
N GLU A 22 0.31 -3.90 1.89
CA GLU A 22 0.68 -5.25 1.46
C GLU A 22 1.20 -6.10 2.63
N ILE A 23 2.00 -5.55 3.55
CA ILE A 23 2.40 -6.25 4.78
C ILE A 23 1.16 -6.63 5.61
N GLY A 24 0.17 -5.74 5.72
CA GLY A 24 -1.09 -6.04 6.41
C GLY A 24 -1.93 -7.14 5.73
N VAL A 25 -1.88 -7.25 4.39
CA VAL A 25 -2.50 -8.34 3.65
C VAL A 25 -1.74 -9.65 3.89
N MET A 26 -0.42 -9.65 3.76
CA MET A 26 0.45 -10.80 4.04
C MET A 26 0.22 -11.31 5.46
N ARG A 27 0.17 -10.41 6.44
CA ARG A 27 -0.06 -10.76 7.84
C ARG A 27 -1.37 -11.54 8.01
N ARG A 28 -2.46 -11.06 7.40
CA ARG A 28 -3.78 -11.70 7.51
C ARG A 28 -3.90 -12.99 6.70
N GLN A 29 -3.21 -13.09 5.57
CA GLN A 29 -3.37 -14.23 4.65
C GLN A 29 -2.36 -15.36 4.85
N CYS A 30 -1.16 -15.03 5.35
CA CYS A 30 -0.05 -15.96 5.47
C CYS A 30 0.39 -16.14 6.93
N LEU A 31 0.43 -15.05 7.71
CA LEU A 31 1.03 -15.03 9.04
C LEU A 31 0.02 -15.03 10.21
N ASP A 32 -1.27 -15.26 9.94
CA ASP A 32 -2.33 -15.31 10.97
C ASP A 32 -2.35 -16.67 11.70
N ARG A 33 -1.16 -17.23 11.94
CA ARG A 33 -0.93 -18.52 12.58
C ARG A 33 0.49 -18.58 13.15
N ARG A 34 0.70 -19.47 14.12
CA ARG A 34 2.04 -19.75 14.63
C ARG A 34 2.86 -20.53 13.61
N ILE A 35 4.10 -20.09 13.37
CA ILE A 35 5.07 -20.76 12.51
C ILE A 35 6.28 -21.11 13.36
N ALA A 36 6.64 -22.39 13.41
CA ALA A 36 7.57 -22.92 14.41
C ALA A 36 9.05 -22.68 14.08
N SER A 37 9.40 -22.50 12.81
CA SER A 37 10.77 -22.32 12.35
C SER A 37 10.90 -21.18 11.35
N ARG A 38 12.10 -20.61 11.29
CA ARG A 38 12.44 -19.57 10.33
C ARG A 38 12.37 -20.07 8.89
N ASP A 39 12.87 -21.27 8.61
CA ASP A 39 12.87 -21.83 7.25
C ASP A 39 11.44 -22.03 6.70
N LEU A 40 10.52 -22.46 7.58
CA LEU A 40 9.11 -22.57 7.22
C LEU A 40 8.51 -21.18 6.97
N LEU A 41 8.82 -20.20 7.81
CA LEU A 41 8.37 -18.81 7.62
C LEU A 41 8.81 -18.25 6.26
N GLU A 42 10.08 -18.42 5.90
CA GLU A 42 10.61 -17.94 4.62
C GLU A 42 9.93 -18.62 3.42
N THR A 43 9.70 -19.93 3.52
CA THR A 43 9.03 -20.72 2.47
C THR A 43 7.58 -20.27 2.27
N GLU A 44 6.86 -20.03 3.36
CA GLU A 44 5.46 -19.58 3.34
C GLU A 44 5.33 -18.17 2.75
N ILE A 45 6.21 -17.24 3.14
CA ILE A 45 6.25 -15.88 2.59
C ILE A 45 6.50 -15.93 1.07
N ARG A 46 7.51 -16.69 0.62
CA ARG A 46 7.80 -16.84 -0.83
C ARG A 46 6.63 -17.44 -1.60
N THR A 47 5.97 -18.44 -1.02
CA THR A 47 4.81 -19.08 -1.65
C THR A 47 3.65 -18.11 -1.76
N TRP A 48 3.38 -17.32 -0.71
CA TRP A 48 2.36 -16.29 -0.71
C TRP A 48 2.68 -15.18 -1.73
N GLU A 49 3.92 -14.69 -1.77
CA GLU A 49 4.38 -13.66 -2.71
C GLU A 49 4.19 -14.10 -4.17
N ARG A 50 4.61 -15.33 -4.50
CA ARG A 50 4.43 -15.89 -5.85
C ARG A 50 2.94 -15.92 -6.23
N ARG A 51 2.09 -16.47 -5.36
CA ARG A 51 0.64 -16.53 -5.60
C ARG A 51 0.05 -15.13 -5.78
N ARG A 52 0.48 -14.15 -4.99
CA ARG A 52 0.00 -12.76 -5.07
C ARG A 52 0.38 -12.13 -6.41
N THR A 53 1.63 -12.32 -6.83
CA THR A 53 2.17 -11.86 -8.11
C THR A 53 1.42 -12.49 -9.29
N GLU A 54 1.25 -13.82 -9.27
CA GLU A 54 0.54 -14.57 -10.32
C GLU A 54 -0.94 -14.17 -10.42
N SER A 55 -1.58 -13.89 -9.29
CA SER A 55 -2.96 -13.38 -9.28
C SER A 55 -3.10 -11.95 -9.82
N GLY A 56 -1.98 -11.26 -10.10
CA GLY A 56 -1.96 -9.88 -10.57
C GLY A 56 -2.67 -8.93 -9.61
N ALA A 57 -2.63 -9.23 -8.31
CA ALA A 57 -3.44 -8.53 -7.35
C ALA A 57 -3.01 -7.07 -7.20
N ARG A 58 -4.00 -6.17 -7.15
CA ARG A 58 -3.79 -4.73 -7.09
C ARG A 58 -4.57 -4.13 -5.93
N ILE A 59 -4.04 -3.07 -5.35
CA ILE A 59 -4.79 -2.23 -4.43
C ILE A 59 -5.83 -1.46 -5.25
N ARG A 60 -7.11 -1.76 -5.01
CA ARG A 60 -8.22 -0.99 -5.57
C ARG A 60 -8.49 0.21 -4.67
N TRP A 61 -8.02 1.37 -5.09
CA TRP A 61 -8.33 2.62 -4.42
C TRP A 61 -9.81 2.95 -4.60
N MET A 62 -10.56 2.96 -3.50
CA MET A 62 -11.98 3.33 -3.49
C MET A 62 -12.23 4.81 -3.20
N PHE A 63 -11.17 5.59 -3.08
CA PHE A 63 -11.23 6.96 -2.62
C PHE A 63 -10.47 7.85 -3.61
N SER A 64 -11.18 8.73 -4.31
CA SER A 64 -10.56 9.68 -5.22
C SER A 64 -9.92 10.85 -4.47
N THR A 65 -8.97 11.53 -5.10
CA THR A 65 -8.38 12.76 -4.56
C THR A 65 -9.45 13.83 -4.30
N GLN A 66 -10.47 13.90 -5.15
CA GLN A 66 -11.60 14.82 -4.97
C GLN A 66 -12.45 14.45 -3.76
N GLN A 67 -12.76 13.16 -3.57
CA GLN A 67 -13.47 12.68 -2.38
C GLN A 67 -12.66 12.91 -1.11
N ALA A 68 -11.33 12.78 -1.18
CA ALA A 68 -10.43 13.10 -0.07
C ALA A 68 -10.49 14.57 0.32
N ARG A 69 -10.40 15.48 -0.66
CA ARG A 69 -10.50 16.92 -0.42
C ARG A 69 -11.86 17.32 0.13
N ALA A 70 -12.94 16.72 -0.36
CA ALA A 70 -14.28 16.98 0.16
C ALA A 70 -14.42 16.51 1.61
N LYS A 71 -14.05 15.26 1.91
CA LYS A 71 -14.18 14.67 3.25
C LYS A 71 -13.26 15.31 4.29
N MET A 72 -12.05 15.70 3.88
CA MET A 72 -11.03 16.29 4.74
C MET A 72 -10.84 17.79 4.47
N ALA A 73 -11.90 18.49 4.04
CA ALA A 73 -11.84 19.90 3.64
C ALA A 73 -11.22 20.82 4.72
N LYS A 74 -11.41 20.50 6.00
CA LYS A 74 -10.80 21.24 7.12
C LYS A 74 -9.28 21.11 7.19
N SER A 75 -8.73 19.99 6.71
CA SER A 75 -7.30 19.65 6.78
C SER A 75 -6.55 19.93 5.47
N TYR A 76 -7.25 20.03 4.34
CA TYR A 76 -6.64 20.39 3.06
C TYR A 76 -6.97 21.83 2.72
N PRO A 77 -5.98 22.76 2.76
CA PRO A 77 -6.20 24.09 2.22
C PRO A 77 -6.58 23.98 0.75
N THR A 78 -7.51 24.82 0.31
CA THR A 78 -7.85 24.98 -1.10
C THR A 78 -6.56 25.26 -1.85
N PRO A 79 -6.15 24.44 -2.84
CA PRO A 79 -4.95 24.73 -3.58
C PRO A 79 -5.12 26.10 -4.23
N SER A 80 -4.38 27.09 -3.74
CA SER A 80 -4.28 28.38 -4.40
C SER A 80 -3.72 28.11 -5.79
N LEU A 81 -4.42 28.55 -6.83
CA LEU A 81 -3.87 28.65 -8.18
C LEU A 81 -2.62 29.53 -8.10
N LYS A 82 -1.45 28.93 -7.91
CA LYS A 82 -0.17 29.57 -8.19
C LYS A 82 0.43 28.83 -9.38
N GLU A 83 0.11 29.40 -10.53
CA GLU A 83 0.88 29.58 -11.76
C GLU A 83 1.85 28.47 -12.20
N SER A 84 1.58 27.99 -13.42
CA SER A 84 2.49 27.51 -14.49
C SER A 84 3.61 26.53 -14.15
#